data_AF-A0A8I1L105-F1
#
_entry.id   AF-A0A8I1L105-F1
#
_cell.length_a   1.000
_cell.length_b   1.000
_cell.length_c   1.000
_cell.angle_alpha   90.00
_cell.angle_beta   90.00
_cell.angle_gamma   90.00
#
_symmetry.space_group_name_H-M   'P 1'
#
loop_
_entity.id
_entity.type
_entity.pdbx_description
1 polymer ?
#
loop_
_entity_poly.entity_id
_entity_poly.type
_entity_poly.pdbx_seq_one_letter_code
_entity_poly.pdbx_strand_id
1 'polypeptide(L)'
;MQELNEVGLSVAGMTCPSCTKHVEDALLAVPGVIRASVDYPANRAQVTGNRLDVSALVTAVGALGYRAKPADEVESKRRSAERPGLLGRAAQWLSGDRAVEELAGQLHVAVIGSGGAAVAAALKAAENGARVTLIERGTIGGTCVNVGCVPSKIMIRAAHIAHLRRESPFDVGLSATPPVVLRDRLLAQQQARVDELRHAKYESILESNPSINLVRGSARFKDGQTLIVEAAEGDTREVAFDRCLIATGASAAIPPLPGLAGTPYWTSTEALVSEAIPKRLAVIGASVVALELAQAFARLGSEVTVLARRTLFASDDPAIGEAVTAAFRAEGITVLTQTQASAVTYCDRQFILTTAQGELKVDQLLVATGRTPNTASLNLERAGVTFDSQHRILIDQGMRTSASNIYAAGDCTDQPQYVYVAAAAGTRAGINMTGGDVKLDLDAMPAVVFTDPQVATVGYSEAEAQRIGLQTESRTLTLDNVPRALANFDTRGFIKLVAEVGSGRILGVQAVTPEAGEIIQTAAIAIRARMTVQDLANQLFPYLTMVEGLKLVAQTFSKDVTQLSCCAG
;
A
#
# COMPACT_ATOMS: atom_id res chain seq x y z
N MET A 1 -49.85 -29.51 31.24
CA MET A 1 -48.51 -28.97 30.90
C MET A 1 -48.71 -28.03 29.74
N GLN A 2 -48.42 -26.73 29.91
CA GLN A 2 -48.38 -25.79 28.79
C GLN A 2 -47.08 -26.04 28.01
N GLU A 3 -47.15 -26.24 26.70
CA GLU A 3 -45.97 -26.37 25.83
C GLU A 3 -45.19 -25.05 25.81
N LEU A 4 -43.91 -25.13 26.17
CA LEU A 4 -42.96 -24.03 26.07
C LEU A 4 -42.37 -24.02 24.66
N ASN A 5 -42.47 -22.89 23.97
CA ASN A 5 -41.87 -22.70 22.66
C ASN A 5 -40.52 -22.01 22.80
N GLU A 6 -39.59 -22.35 21.92
CA GLU A 6 -38.26 -21.76 21.84
C GLU A 6 -38.07 -21.04 20.50
N VAL A 7 -37.56 -19.82 20.54
CA VAL A 7 -37.34 -18.98 19.36
C VAL A 7 -35.91 -18.45 19.38
N GLY A 8 -35.21 -18.61 18.26
CA GLY A 8 -33.91 -18.00 18.03
C GLY A 8 -34.02 -16.68 17.27
N LEU A 9 -33.22 -15.69 17.65
CA LEU A 9 -33.05 -14.42 16.94
C LEU A 9 -31.57 -14.20 16.61
N SER A 10 -31.28 -13.66 15.42
CA SER A 10 -29.99 -13.04 15.11
C SER A 10 -30.07 -11.56 15.45
N VAL A 11 -29.11 -11.05 16.24
CA VAL A 11 -29.06 -9.67 16.76
C VAL A 11 -27.77 -8.99 16.31
N ALA A 12 -27.88 -8.01 15.42
CA ALA A 12 -26.76 -7.24 14.89
C ALA A 12 -26.68 -5.84 15.51
N GLY A 13 -25.46 -5.32 15.65
CA GLY A 13 -25.19 -3.97 16.16
C GLY A 13 -24.73 -3.90 17.62
N MET A 14 -24.54 -5.04 18.30
CA MET A 14 -23.89 -5.08 19.61
C MET A 14 -22.38 -4.81 19.43
N THR A 15 -21.83 -3.85 20.17
CA THR A 15 -20.42 -3.42 20.03
C THR A 15 -19.55 -3.83 21.21
N CYS A 16 -20.12 -4.35 22.30
CA CYS A 16 -19.38 -4.85 23.44
C CYS A 16 -20.15 -5.95 24.20
N PRO A 17 -19.46 -6.77 25.01
CA PRO A 17 -20.10 -7.82 25.81
C PRO A 17 -21.19 -7.32 26.76
N SER A 18 -21.10 -6.07 27.26
CA SER A 18 -22.13 -5.50 28.14
C SER A 18 -23.45 -5.16 27.43
N CYS A 19 -23.49 -5.14 26.09
CA CYS A 19 -24.74 -4.98 25.33
C CYS A 19 -25.70 -6.17 25.53
N THR A 20 -25.18 -7.37 25.82
CA THR A 20 -25.97 -8.60 25.98
C THR A 20 -27.05 -8.46 27.03
N LYS A 21 -26.69 -7.91 28.20
CA LYS A 21 -27.59 -7.75 29.33
C LYS A 21 -28.78 -6.84 29.00
N HIS A 22 -28.55 -5.74 28.27
CA HIS A 22 -29.65 -4.87 27.86
C HIS A 22 -30.61 -5.56 26.90
N VAL A 23 -30.09 -6.38 25.98
CA VAL A 23 -30.91 -7.17 25.05
C VAL A 23 -31.67 -8.28 25.79
N GLU A 24 -31.04 -8.96 26.75
CA GLU A 24 -31.71 -9.96 27.60
C GLU A 24 -32.85 -9.35 28.42
N ASP A 25 -32.60 -8.21 29.07
CA ASP A 25 -33.60 -7.50 29.88
C ASP A 25 -34.79 -7.05 29.02
N ALA A 26 -34.54 -6.54 27.81
CA ALA A 26 -35.60 -6.15 26.89
C ALA A 26 -36.42 -7.34 26.37
N LEU A 27 -35.79 -8.49 26.11
CA LEU A 27 -36.48 -9.71 25.69
C LEU A 27 -37.32 -10.30 26.83
N LEU A 28 -36.80 -10.30 28.07
CA LEU A 28 -37.55 -10.76 29.26
C LEU A 28 -38.78 -9.89 29.57
N ALA A 29 -38.77 -8.62 29.16
CA ALA A 29 -39.91 -7.72 29.32
C ALA A 29 -41.07 -8.00 28.34
N VAL A 30 -40.87 -8.84 27.31
CA VAL A 30 -41.91 -9.18 26.34
C VAL A 30 -42.90 -10.19 26.95
N PRO A 31 -44.22 -9.91 26.93
CA PRO A 31 -45.22 -10.81 27.49
C PRO A 31 -45.14 -12.23 26.92
N GLY A 32 -45.12 -13.22 27.80
CA GLY A 32 -45.00 -14.63 27.43
C GLY A 32 -43.58 -15.17 27.45
N VAL A 33 -42.54 -14.32 27.52
CA VAL A 33 -41.15 -14.76 27.70
C VAL A 33 -40.89 -15.21 29.14
N ILE A 34 -40.28 -16.37 29.30
CA ILE A 34 -39.90 -16.95 30.59
C ILE A 34 -38.38 -16.93 30.77
N ARG A 35 -37.63 -17.09 29.67
CA ARG A 35 -36.17 -17.02 29.67
C ARG A 35 -35.67 -16.39 28.37
N ALA A 36 -34.65 -15.55 28.48
CA ALA A 36 -33.86 -15.07 27.35
C ALA A 36 -32.37 -15.23 27.66
N SER A 37 -31.56 -15.56 26.65
CA SER A 37 -30.11 -15.63 26.73
C SER A 37 -29.52 -15.03 25.47
N VAL A 38 -28.50 -14.18 25.59
CA VAL A 38 -27.85 -13.52 24.44
C VAL A 38 -26.36 -13.87 24.41
N ASP A 39 -25.93 -14.44 23.28
CA ASP A 39 -24.53 -14.76 22.99
C ASP A 39 -23.92 -13.66 22.11
N TYR A 40 -23.01 -12.88 22.69
CA TYR A 40 -22.32 -11.78 22.00
C TYR A 40 -21.41 -12.28 20.86
N PRO A 41 -20.47 -13.22 21.08
CA PRO A 41 -19.68 -13.79 20.00
C PRO A 41 -20.51 -14.32 18.82
N ALA A 42 -21.65 -14.95 19.09
CA ALA A 42 -22.52 -15.52 18.06
C ALA A 42 -23.52 -14.54 17.45
N ASN A 43 -23.70 -13.34 18.01
CA ASN A 43 -24.76 -12.39 17.65
C ASN A 43 -26.15 -13.03 17.64
N ARG A 44 -26.44 -13.87 18.65
CA ARG A 44 -27.69 -14.64 18.75
C ARG A 44 -28.38 -14.47 20.10
N ALA A 45 -29.70 -14.41 20.08
CA ALA A 45 -30.54 -14.49 21.27
C ALA A 45 -31.42 -15.73 21.19
N GLN A 46 -31.60 -16.41 22.33
CA GLN A 46 -32.44 -17.59 22.46
C GLN A 46 -33.50 -17.30 23.52
N VAL A 47 -34.77 -17.43 23.13
CA VAL A 47 -35.92 -17.01 23.94
C VAL A 47 -36.86 -18.19 24.13
N THR A 48 -37.26 -18.48 25.37
CA THR A 48 -38.18 -19.55 25.71
C THR A 48 -39.40 -18.97 26.43
N GLY A 49 -40.61 -19.40 26.06
CA GLY A 49 -41.82 -18.87 26.66
C GLY A 49 -43.11 -19.49 26.16
N ASN A 50 -44.23 -18.97 26.66
CA ASN A 50 -45.58 -19.38 26.30
C ASN A 50 -46.16 -18.43 25.24
N ARG A 51 -46.53 -18.95 24.07
CA ARG A 51 -47.11 -18.16 22.96
C ARG A 51 -46.26 -16.93 22.58
N LEU A 52 -44.98 -17.16 22.30
CA LEU A 52 -44.04 -16.12 21.90
C LEU A 52 -44.46 -15.43 20.59
N ASP A 53 -44.58 -14.11 20.61
CA ASP A 53 -44.75 -13.28 19.42
C ASP A 53 -43.38 -12.82 18.91
N VAL A 54 -42.93 -13.42 17.82
CA VAL A 54 -41.62 -13.16 17.21
C VAL A 54 -41.49 -11.70 16.75
N SER A 55 -42.57 -11.07 16.30
CA SER A 55 -42.57 -9.66 15.89
C SER A 55 -42.35 -8.74 17.09
N ALA A 56 -42.98 -9.06 18.24
CA ALA A 56 -42.78 -8.32 19.48
C ALA A 56 -41.35 -8.45 20.01
N LEU A 57 -40.74 -9.63 19.90
CA LEU A 57 -39.33 -9.84 20.27
C LEU A 57 -38.36 -9.04 19.41
N VAL A 58 -38.55 -9.06 18.08
CA VAL A 58 -37.75 -8.25 17.15
C VAL A 58 -37.92 -6.75 17.44
N THR A 59 -39.14 -6.32 17.73
CA THR A 59 -39.45 -4.92 18.09
C THR A 59 -38.74 -4.49 19.37
N ALA A 60 -38.73 -5.35 20.41
CA ALA A 60 -38.08 -5.06 21.69
C ALA A 60 -36.57 -4.85 21.54
N VAL A 61 -35.92 -5.66 20.70
CA VAL A 61 -34.49 -5.50 20.38
C VAL A 61 -34.25 -4.25 19.51
N GLY A 62 -35.17 -3.96 18.58
CA GLY A 62 -35.17 -2.75 17.76
C GLY A 62 -35.21 -1.45 18.57
N ALA A 63 -36.00 -1.42 19.65
CA ALA A 63 -36.14 -0.26 20.54
C ALA A 63 -34.83 0.13 21.24
N LEU A 64 -33.87 -0.79 21.36
CA LEU A 64 -32.52 -0.55 21.89
C LEU A 64 -31.53 -0.03 20.84
N GLY A 65 -31.95 0.12 19.58
CA GLY A 65 -31.09 0.52 18.46
C GLY A 65 -30.34 -0.63 17.77
N TYR A 66 -30.67 -1.88 18.11
CA TYR A 66 -30.10 -3.08 17.48
C TYR A 66 -31.01 -3.61 16.36
N ARG A 67 -30.47 -4.40 15.43
CA ARG A 67 -31.26 -5.06 14.36
C ARG A 67 -31.46 -6.53 14.69
N ALA A 68 -32.70 -6.99 14.80
CA ALA A 68 -33.04 -8.38 15.06
C ALA A 68 -33.81 -9.04 13.90
N LYS A 69 -33.58 -10.33 13.66
CA LYS A 69 -34.39 -11.17 12.76
C LYS A 69 -34.52 -12.60 13.32
N PRO A 70 -35.59 -13.36 13.01
CA PRO A 70 -35.69 -14.77 13.37
C PRO A 70 -34.51 -15.57 12.80
N ALA A 71 -33.96 -16.50 13.58
CA ALA A 71 -32.96 -17.44 13.10
C ALA A 71 -33.67 -18.65 12.49
N ASP A 72 -33.36 -18.98 11.23
CA ASP A 72 -34.02 -20.09 10.52
C ASP A 72 -33.83 -21.44 11.25
N GLU A 73 -34.93 -22.16 11.49
CA GLU A 73 -34.95 -23.48 12.11
C GLU A 73 -34.47 -24.57 11.13
N VAL A 74 -33.17 -24.72 10.94
CA VAL A 74 -32.59 -25.98 10.41
C VAL A 74 -31.26 -26.27 11.12
N GLU A 75 -31.28 -26.56 12.42
CA GLU A 75 -30.07 -27.08 13.09
C GLU A 75 -30.33 -27.82 14.43
N SER A 76 -31.44 -28.56 14.56
CA SER A 76 -31.77 -29.32 15.78
C SER A 76 -31.80 -30.84 15.59
N LYS A 77 -30.85 -31.42 14.83
CA LYS A 77 -30.54 -32.87 14.92
C LYS A 77 -29.05 -33.13 14.67
N ARG A 78 -28.21 -32.88 15.68
CA ARG A 78 -26.89 -33.54 15.91
C ARG A 78 -26.24 -33.04 17.21
N ARG A 79 -26.82 -33.39 18.36
CA ARG A 79 -26.07 -33.46 19.63
C ARG A 79 -26.51 -34.67 20.42
N SER A 80 -26.00 -35.82 20.00
CA SER A 80 -25.78 -37.00 20.83
C SER A 80 -24.89 -37.98 20.05
N ALA A 81 -23.60 -37.70 20.02
CA ALA A 81 -22.58 -38.73 19.83
C ALA A 81 -21.21 -38.18 20.22
N GLU A 82 -20.45 -39.05 20.84
CA GLU A 82 -19.13 -38.85 21.41
C GLU A 82 -18.09 -38.32 20.41
N ARG A 83 -16.99 -37.80 20.97
CA ARG A 83 -15.77 -37.35 20.27
C ARG A 83 -15.45 -38.21 19.03
N PRO A 84 -15.32 -37.63 17.82
CA PRO A 84 -14.91 -38.41 16.67
C PRO A 84 -13.39 -38.63 16.71
N GLY A 85 -12.99 -39.90 16.72
CA GLY A 85 -11.64 -40.32 16.35
C GLY A 85 -11.32 -40.00 14.88
N LEU A 86 -10.08 -40.30 14.48
CA LEU A 86 -9.43 -39.94 13.20
C LEU A 86 -10.30 -40.05 11.92
N LEU A 87 -11.33 -40.90 11.89
CA LEU A 87 -12.22 -41.07 10.73
C LEU A 87 -13.29 -39.98 10.56
N GLY A 88 -13.66 -39.25 11.62
CA GLY A 88 -14.65 -38.16 11.52
C GLY A 88 -14.12 -36.89 10.85
N ARG A 89 -12.79 -36.67 10.91
CA ARG A 89 -12.12 -35.58 10.19
C ARG A 89 -12.14 -35.81 8.67
N ALA A 90 -12.08 -37.07 8.22
CA ALA A 90 -12.13 -37.42 6.79
C ALA A 90 -13.51 -37.18 6.15
N ALA A 91 -14.61 -37.25 6.92
CA ALA A 91 -15.95 -37.01 6.39
C ALA A 91 -16.27 -35.51 6.21
N GLN A 92 -15.72 -34.65 7.09
CA GLN A 92 -15.84 -33.20 6.95
C GLN A 92 -15.00 -32.65 5.77
N TRP A 93 -14.01 -33.44 5.32
CA TRP A 93 -13.22 -33.19 4.11
C TRP A 93 -13.95 -33.53 2.80
N LEU A 94 -15.00 -34.37 2.85
CA LEU A 94 -15.76 -34.82 1.67
C LEU A 94 -17.10 -34.07 1.49
N SER A 95 -17.60 -33.38 2.51
CA SER A 95 -18.87 -32.63 2.44
C SER A 95 -18.78 -31.25 1.74
N GLY A 96 -17.63 -30.92 1.13
CA GLY A 96 -17.51 -29.79 0.19
C GLY A 96 -18.20 -30.03 -1.16
N ASP A 97 -18.60 -31.26 -1.46
CA ASP A 97 -19.02 -31.68 -2.82
C ASP A 97 -20.36 -31.11 -3.30
N ARG A 98 -21.19 -30.49 -2.46
CA ARG A 98 -22.50 -29.95 -2.91
C ARG A 98 -22.44 -28.58 -3.59
N ALA A 99 -21.31 -27.87 -3.54
CA ALA A 99 -21.07 -26.67 -4.36
C ALA A 99 -20.13 -26.94 -5.55
N VAL A 100 -19.60 -28.17 -5.68
CA VAL A 100 -18.56 -28.52 -6.66
C VAL A 100 -19.17 -28.91 -8.01
N GLU A 101 -20.42 -29.38 -8.06
CA GLU A 101 -21.06 -29.83 -9.31
C GLU A 101 -21.41 -28.69 -10.28
N GLU A 102 -21.53 -27.42 -9.84
CA GLU A 102 -21.82 -26.28 -10.72
C GLU A 102 -20.56 -25.63 -11.33
N LEU A 103 -19.35 -26.05 -10.89
CA LEU A 103 -18.05 -25.48 -11.29
C LEU A 103 -17.24 -26.39 -12.22
N ALA A 104 -17.73 -27.58 -12.55
CA ALA A 104 -17.09 -28.50 -13.47
C ALA A 104 -17.08 -27.90 -14.89
N GLY A 105 -15.89 -27.48 -15.37
CA GLY A 105 -15.68 -26.88 -16.68
C GLY A 105 -15.28 -25.40 -16.68
N GLN A 106 -15.23 -24.73 -15.51
CA GLN A 106 -14.71 -23.37 -15.40
C GLN A 106 -13.19 -23.35 -15.27
N LEU A 107 -12.55 -22.39 -15.94
CA LEU A 107 -11.12 -22.14 -15.83
C LEU A 107 -10.72 -21.91 -14.36
N HIS A 108 -9.74 -22.66 -13.86
CA HIS A 108 -9.19 -22.48 -12.54
C HIS A 108 -7.94 -21.60 -12.56
N VAL A 109 -8.05 -20.42 -11.95
CA VAL A 109 -6.94 -19.48 -11.76
C VAL A 109 -6.42 -19.57 -10.33
N ALA A 110 -5.14 -19.90 -10.16
CA ALA A 110 -4.44 -19.73 -8.88
C ALA A 110 -3.79 -18.35 -8.81
N VAL A 111 -3.81 -17.71 -7.64
CA VAL A 111 -3.14 -16.42 -7.39
C VAL A 111 -2.33 -16.52 -6.12
N ILE A 112 -1.02 -16.25 -6.19
CA ILE A 112 -0.12 -16.27 -5.02
C ILE A 112 0.11 -14.84 -4.54
N GLY A 113 -0.31 -14.56 -3.30
CA GLY A 113 -0.29 -13.25 -2.65
C GLY A 113 -1.69 -12.63 -2.55
N SER A 114 -1.82 -11.58 -1.73
CA SER A 114 -3.05 -10.80 -1.54
C SER A 114 -2.86 -9.28 -1.64
N GLY A 115 -1.73 -8.84 -2.22
CA GLY A 115 -1.46 -7.43 -2.49
C GLY A 115 -2.30 -6.84 -3.63
N GLY A 116 -2.01 -5.59 -4.01
CA GLY A 116 -2.76 -4.88 -5.06
C GLY A 116 -2.83 -5.63 -6.40
N ALA A 117 -1.72 -6.22 -6.85
CA ALA A 117 -1.71 -7.04 -8.07
C ALA A 117 -2.60 -8.29 -7.96
N ALA A 118 -2.48 -9.01 -6.84
CA ALA A 118 -3.21 -10.25 -6.62
C ALA A 118 -4.73 -10.03 -6.57
N VAL A 119 -5.19 -9.07 -5.76
CA VAL A 119 -6.63 -8.80 -5.62
C VAL A 119 -7.23 -8.25 -6.91
N ALA A 120 -6.51 -7.36 -7.62
CA ALA A 120 -6.95 -6.88 -8.92
C ALA A 120 -7.11 -8.01 -9.94
N ALA A 121 -6.16 -8.95 -9.99
CA ALA A 121 -6.22 -10.09 -10.88
C ALA A 121 -7.32 -11.09 -10.48
N ALA A 122 -7.45 -11.41 -9.19
CA ALA A 122 -8.44 -12.34 -8.68
C ALA A 122 -9.86 -11.86 -8.97
N LEU A 123 -10.16 -10.60 -8.69
CA LEU A 123 -11.43 -9.98 -9.02
C LEU A 123 -11.70 -9.98 -10.52
N LYS A 124 -10.68 -9.63 -11.32
CA LYS A 124 -10.87 -9.56 -12.76
C LYS A 124 -11.05 -10.92 -13.42
N ALA A 125 -10.33 -11.95 -12.96
CA ALA A 125 -10.51 -13.32 -13.40
C ALA A 125 -11.89 -13.85 -13.01
N ALA A 126 -12.36 -13.58 -11.78
CA ALA A 126 -13.69 -13.96 -11.32
C ALA A 126 -14.81 -13.26 -12.11
N GLU A 127 -14.67 -11.97 -12.41
CA GLU A 127 -15.59 -11.22 -13.28
C GLU A 127 -15.70 -11.83 -14.67
N ASN A 128 -14.59 -12.38 -15.18
CA ASN A 128 -14.52 -13.07 -16.47
C ASN A 128 -14.92 -14.55 -16.39
N GLY A 129 -15.51 -15.01 -15.28
CA GLY A 129 -16.10 -16.34 -15.13
C GLY A 129 -15.13 -17.45 -14.70
N ALA A 130 -13.92 -17.12 -14.24
CA ALA A 130 -13.00 -18.09 -13.68
C ALA A 130 -13.29 -18.41 -12.21
N ARG A 131 -13.01 -19.65 -11.80
CA ARG A 131 -12.90 -20.01 -10.39
C ARG A 131 -11.50 -19.66 -9.91
N VAL A 132 -11.40 -18.92 -8.81
CA VAL A 132 -10.11 -18.43 -8.30
C VAL A 132 -9.76 -19.10 -6.98
N THR A 133 -8.50 -19.50 -6.84
CA THR A 133 -7.91 -19.84 -5.54
C THR A 133 -6.79 -18.86 -5.24
N LEU A 134 -7.00 -17.99 -4.25
CA LEU A 134 -6.01 -17.00 -3.81
C LEU A 134 -5.28 -17.53 -2.58
N ILE A 135 -3.95 -17.54 -2.60
CA ILE A 135 -3.12 -18.09 -1.53
C ILE A 135 -2.33 -16.97 -0.85
N GLU A 136 -2.51 -16.78 0.46
CA GLU A 136 -1.79 -15.77 1.25
C GLU A 136 -1.16 -16.38 2.51
N ARG A 137 0.11 -16.07 2.74
CA ARG A 137 0.90 -16.61 3.86
C ARG A 137 0.83 -15.74 5.12
N GLY A 138 0.55 -14.44 4.98
CA GLY A 138 0.54 -13.48 6.07
C GLY A 138 -0.77 -12.68 6.12
N THR A 139 -0.66 -11.40 6.48
CA THR A 139 -1.82 -10.50 6.57
C THR A 139 -2.37 -10.18 5.18
N ILE A 140 -3.69 -10.22 5.02
CA ILE A 140 -4.36 -9.88 3.76
C ILE A 140 -4.06 -8.43 3.37
N GLY A 141 -3.92 -8.18 2.07
CA GLY A 141 -3.68 -6.86 1.50
C GLY A 141 -2.20 -6.56 1.25
N GLY A 142 -1.31 -7.43 1.69
CA GLY A 142 0.12 -7.34 1.42
C GLY A 142 0.75 -6.06 1.96
N THR A 143 1.63 -5.44 1.16
CA THR A 143 2.47 -4.31 1.62
C THR A 143 1.70 -3.01 1.77
N CYS A 144 1.00 -2.55 0.72
CA CYS A 144 0.60 -1.14 0.63
C CYS A 144 -0.38 -0.69 1.72
N VAL A 145 -1.37 -1.51 2.07
CA VAL A 145 -2.34 -1.18 3.12
C VAL A 145 -1.77 -1.40 4.53
N ASN A 146 -0.92 -2.40 4.74
CA ASN A 146 -0.49 -2.81 6.08
C ASN A 146 0.80 -2.14 6.57
N VAL A 147 1.83 -2.07 5.71
CA VAL A 147 3.21 -1.73 6.09
C VAL A 147 3.90 -0.88 5.02
N GLY A 148 3.13 -0.17 4.21
CA GLY A 148 3.59 0.61 3.07
C GLY A 148 2.87 1.95 2.95
N CYS A 149 2.21 2.16 1.82
CA CYS A 149 1.64 3.44 1.42
C CYS A 149 0.70 4.06 2.47
N VAL A 150 -0.30 3.31 2.94
CA VAL A 150 -1.32 3.83 3.85
C VAL A 150 -0.72 4.31 5.17
N PRO A 151 -0.01 3.46 5.96
CA PRO A 151 0.56 3.89 7.22
C PRO A 151 1.61 4.99 7.04
N SER A 152 2.45 4.94 6.00
CA SER A 152 3.47 5.97 5.81
C SER A 152 2.87 7.33 5.46
N LYS A 153 1.83 7.39 4.63
CA LYS A 153 1.21 8.67 4.23
C LYS A 153 0.41 9.29 5.39
N ILE A 154 -0.17 8.46 6.26
CA ILE A 154 -0.76 8.93 7.52
C ILE A 154 0.32 9.54 8.43
N MET A 155 1.45 8.84 8.62
CA MET A 155 2.55 9.32 9.46
C MET A 155 3.17 10.61 8.91
N ILE A 156 3.40 10.71 7.60
CA ILE A 156 3.91 11.91 6.93
C ILE A 156 2.95 13.08 7.11
N ARG A 157 1.63 12.87 7.03
CA ARG A 157 0.65 13.94 7.28
C ARG A 157 0.69 14.42 8.72
N ALA A 158 0.78 13.51 9.70
CA ALA A 158 0.94 13.88 11.11
C ALA A 158 2.24 14.68 11.34
N ALA A 159 3.33 14.25 10.71
CA ALA A 159 4.62 14.93 10.75
C ALA A 159 4.57 16.34 10.14
N HIS A 160 3.88 16.52 9.01
CA HIS A 160 3.68 17.82 8.40
C HIS A 160 2.86 18.78 9.30
N ILE A 161 1.80 18.28 9.97
CA ILE A 161 1.06 19.08 10.95
C ILE A 161 1.96 19.47 12.13
N ALA A 162 2.82 18.56 12.60
CA ALA A 162 3.76 18.85 13.68
C ALA A 162 4.80 19.92 13.30
N HIS A 163 5.29 19.86 12.06
CA HIS A 163 6.21 20.85 11.50
C HIS A 163 5.56 22.23 11.37
N LEU A 164 4.37 22.35 10.76
CA LEU A 164 3.69 23.64 10.62
C LEU A 164 3.25 24.28 11.94
N ARG A 165 3.10 23.49 13.02
CA ARG A 165 2.90 24.04 14.36
C ARG A 165 4.19 24.61 14.96
N ARG A 166 5.35 24.05 14.56
CA ARG A 166 6.67 24.44 15.05
C ARG A 166 7.20 25.67 14.33
N GLU A 167 7.00 25.75 13.03
CA GLU A 167 7.52 26.83 12.20
C GLU A 167 6.71 27.00 10.91
N SER A 168 6.70 28.23 10.39
CA SER A 168 6.12 28.58 9.11
C SER A 168 6.76 29.84 8.53
N PRO A 169 6.63 30.10 7.22
CA PRO A 169 7.04 31.37 6.62
C PRO A 169 6.34 32.61 7.20
N PHE A 170 5.29 32.43 8.01
CA PHE A 170 4.46 33.50 8.56
C PHE A 170 4.69 33.75 10.06
N ASP A 171 5.73 33.17 10.66
CA ASP A 171 5.96 33.24 12.12
C ASP A 171 6.22 34.65 12.66
N VAL A 172 6.57 35.60 11.79
CA VAL A 172 6.63 37.03 12.15
C VAL A 172 5.25 37.55 12.60
N GLY A 173 4.17 37.05 12.02
CA GLY A 173 2.79 37.46 12.31
C GLY A 173 1.96 36.42 13.06
N LEU A 174 2.43 35.17 13.16
CA LEU A 174 1.73 34.05 13.79
C LEU A 174 2.62 33.38 14.83
N SER A 175 2.16 33.24 16.08
CA SER A 175 2.93 32.55 17.10
C SER A 175 3.01 31.04 16.81
N ALA A 176 4.23 30.53 16.69
CA ALA A 176 4.49 29.10 16.59
C ALA A 176 4.70 28.46 17.97
N THR A 177 4.37 27.18 18.13
CA THR A 177 4.61 26.42 19.36
C THR A 177 4.85 24.95 19.03
N PRO A 178 6.05 24.41 19.36
CA PRO A 178 6.34 22.99 19.16
C PRO A 178 5.28 22.11 19.86
N PRO A 179 4.61 21.20 19.14
CA PRO A 179 3.57 20.37 19.74
C PRO A 179 4.17 19.23 20.55
N VAL A 180 3.48 18.83 21.63
CA VAL A 180 3.74 17.56 22.30
C VAL A 180 3.26 16.42 21.40
N VAL A 181 4.17 15.52 21.02
CA VAL A 181 3.89 14.37 20.16
C VAL A 181 3.58 13.15 21.02
N LEU A 182 2.32 12.70 20.99
CA LEU A 182 1.85 11.46 21.61
C LEU A 182 1.83 10.35 20.57
N ARG A 183 2.99 9.70 20.37
CA ARG A 183 3.18 8.74 19.27
C ARG A 183 2.31 7.50 19.40
N ASP A 184 2.08 7.01 20.62
CA ASP A 184 1.12 5.95 20.94
C ASP A 184 -0.28 6.24 20.36
N ARG A 185 -0.80 7.46 20.53
CA ARG A 185 -2.11 7.86 20.01
C ARG A 185 -2.11 8.02 18.49
N LEU A 186 -1.04 8.57 17.92
CA LEU A 186 -0.88 8.67 16.47
C LEU A 186 -0.81 7.28 15.82
N LEU A 187 -0.11 6.34 16.46
CA LEU A 187 -0.01 4.96 16.00
C LEU A 187 -1.37 4.27 16.09
N ALA A 188 -2.10 4.42 17.20
CA ALA A 188 -3.45 3.84 17.32
C ALA A 188 -4.41 4.38 16.24
N GLN A 189 -4.37 5.68 15.95
CA GLN A 189 -5.15 6.28 14.86
C GLN A 189 -4.75 5.73 13.48
N GLN A 190 -3.45 5.60 13.23
CA GLN A 190 -2.91 5.02 12.00
C GLN A 190 -3.37 3.57 11.83
N GLN A 191 -3.21 2.75 12.87
CA GLN A 191 -3.52 1.33 12.81
C GLN A 191 -5.03 1.08 12.63
N ALA A 192 -5.88 1.86 13.30
CA ALA A 192 -7.33 1.79 13.10
C ALA A 192 -7.71 2.04 11.63
N ARG A 193 -7.06 3.02 10.96
CA ARG A 193 -7.31 3.28 9.54
C ARG A 193 -6.78 2.17 8.63
N VAL A 194 -5.63 1.60 8.96
CA VAL A 194 -5.05 0.45 8.24
C VAL A 194 -5.99 -0.76 8.33
N ASP A 195 -6.48 -1.08 9.53
CA ASP A 195 -7.37 -2.23 9.77
C ASP A 195 -8.72 -2.03 9.06
N GLU A 196 -9.31 -0.82 9.14
CA GLU A 196 -10.54 -0.48 8.42
C GLU A 196 -10.39 -0.66 6.91
N LEU A 197 -9.31 -0.14 6.32
CA LEU A 197 -9.08 -0.25 4.87
C LEU A 197 -8.76 -1.68 4.46
N ARG A 198 -8.01 -2.43 5.26
CA ARG A 198 -7.77 -3.87 5.02
C ARG A 198 -9.10 -4.63 4.97
N HIS A 199 -9.94 -4.42 5.98
CA HIS A 199 -11.24 -5.09 6.05
C HIS A 199 -12.12 -4.69 4.85
N ALA A 200 -12.31 -3.39 4.62
CA ALA A 200 -13.25 -2.89 3.62
C ALA A 200 -12.80 -3.11 2.16
N LYS A 201 -11.49 -3.08 1.88
CA LYS A 201 -10.96 -3.10 0.51
C LYS A 201 -10.27 -4.41 0.12
N TYR A 202 -10.13 -5.34 1.06
CA TYR A 202 -9.53 -6.64 0.79
C TYR A 202 -10.36 -7.78 1.38
N GLU A 203 -10.48 -7.86 2.71
CA GLU A 203 -11.09 -9.02 3.38
C GLU A 203 -12.57 -9.20 2.98
N SER A 204 -13.40 -8.17 3.20
CA SER A 204 -14.82 -8.21 2.87
C SER A 204 -15.07 -8.43 1.37
N ILE A 205 -14.22 -7.88 0.50
CA ILE A 205 -14.33 -8.05 -0.95
C ILE A 205 -14.02 -9.51 -1.35
N LEU A 206 -13.00 -10.12 -0.77
CA LEU A 206 -12.64 -11.51 -1.05
C LEU A 206 -13.68 -12.47 -0.48
N GLU A 207 -14.16 -12.24 0.74
CA GLU A 207 -15.16 -13.08 1.43
C GLU A 207 -16.54 -13.03 0.77
N SER A 208 -16.94 -11.88 0.24
CA SER A 208 -18.26 -11.71 -0.41
C SER A 208 -18.32 -12.26 -1.83
N ASN A 209 -17.21 -12.70 -2.42
CA ASN A 209 -17.15 -13.19 -3.80
C ASN A 209 -17.13 -14.73 -3.83
N PRO A 210 -18.23 -15.40 -4.23
CA PRO A 210 -18.31 -16.87 -4.19
C PRO A 210 -17.36 -17.57 -5.17
N SER A 211 -16.85 -16.87 -6.18
CA SER A 211 -15.91 -17.42 -7.15
C SER A 211 -14.46 -17.40 -6.65
N ILE A 212 -14.18 -16.77 -5.52
CA ILE A 212 -12.82 -16.64 -4.96
C ILE A 212 -12.72 -17.42 -3.66
N ASN A 213 -11.90 -18.47 -3.65
CA ASN A 213 -11.55 -19.20 -2.44
C ASN A 213 -10.20 -18.73 -1.90
N LEU A 214 -10.20 -18.17 -0.69
CA LEU A 214 -8.97 -17.80 0.02
C LEU A 214 -8.37 -19.00 0.76
N VAL A 215 -7.08 -19.21 0.55
CA VAL A 215 -6.27 -20.23 1.19
C VAL A 215 -5.16 -19.57 1.99
N ARG A 216 -5.12 -19.85 3.30
CA ARG A 216 -4.01 -19.44 4.16
C ARG A 216 -2.86 -20.43 4.06
N GLY A 217 -1.67 -19.95 3.72
CA GLY A 217 -0.46 -20.76 3.63
C GLY A 217 0.58 -20.23 2.67
N SER A 218 1.76 -20.84 2.69
CA SER A 218 2.85 -20.55 1.76
C SER A 218 2.78 -21.46 0.55
N ALA A 219 2.67 -20.89 -0.65
CA ALA A 219 2.68 -21.64 -1.90
C ALA A 219 4.09 -21.78 -2.47
N ARG A 220 4.35 -22.92 -3.10
CA ARG A 220 5.47 -23.16 -4.02
C ARG A 220 5.03 -24.02 -5.19
N PHE A 221 5.70 -23.93 -6.32
CA PHE A 221 5.42 -24.79 -7.46
C PHE A 221 5.92 -26.21 -7.20
N LYS A 222 5.04 -27.19 -7.48
CA LYS A 222 5.40 -28.59 -7.65
C LYS A 222 5.87 -28.83 -9.10
N ASP A 223 5.11 -28.27 -10.03
CA ASP A 223 5.31 -28.30 -11.48
C ASP A 223 4.57 -27.13 -12.15
N GLY A 224 4.47 -27.10 -13.48
CA GLY A 224 3.85 -26.02 -14.25
C GLY A 224 2.32 -25.91 -14.16
N GLN A 225 1.63 -26.81 -13.44
CA GLN A 225 0.17 -26.79 -13.26
C GLN A 225 -0.29 -27.08 -11.83
N THR A 226 0.64 -27.26 -10.87
CA THR A 226 0.30 -27.60 -9.49
C THR A 226 1.14 -26.82 -8.48
N LEU A 227 0.48 -26.24 -7.48
CA LEU A 227 1.11 -25.66 -6.30
C LEU A 227 1.04 -26.62 -5.12
N ILE A 228 2.07 -26.63 -4.28
CA ILE A 228 1.98 -27.13 -2.91
C ILE A 228 1.79 -25.92 -2.01
N VAL A 229 0.75 -25.97 -1.17
CA VAL A 229 0.47 -24.96 -0.16
C VAL A 229 0.64 -25.55 1.22
N GLU A 230 1.53 -24.94 1.99
CA GLU A 230 1.82 -25.30 3.38
C GLU A 230 1.11 -24.32 4.32
N ALA A 231 0.16 -24.83 5.10
CA ALA A 231 -0.53 -24.07 6.14
C ALA A 231 0.42 -23.76 7.30
N ALA A 232 0.09 -22.75 8.11
CA ALA A 232 0.90 -22.38 9.28
C ALA A 232 1.05 -23.52 10.30
N GLU A 233 0.09 -24.45 10.34
CA GLU A 233 0.07 -25.61 11.24
C GLU A 233 0.87 -26.82 10.68
N GLY A 234 1.49 -26.69 9.51
CA GLY A 234 2.34 -27.71 8.88
C GLY A 234 1.62 -28.65 7.92
N ASP A 235 0.29 -28.59 7.84
CA ASP A 235 -0.49 -29.33 6.85
C ASP A 235 -0.20 -28.84 5.43
N THR A 236 0.05 -29.77 4.50
CA THR A 236 0.28 -29.47 3.09
C THR A 236 -0.89 -29.92 2.24
N ARG A 237 -1.28 -29.10 1.25
CA ARG A 237 -2.24 -29.49 0.20
C ARG A 237 -1.73 -29.13 -1.18
N GLU A 238 -2.21 -29.85 -2.18
CA GLU A 238 -1.98 -29.51 -3.58
C GLU A 238 -3.13 -28.65 -4.12
N VAL A 239 -2.78 -27.68 -4.96
CA VAL A 239 -3.73 -26.83 -5.70
C VAL A 239 -3.34 -26.92 -7.17
N ALA A 240 -4.06 -27.74 -7.92
CA ALA A 240 -3.99 -27.74 -9.39
C ALA A 240 -4.51 -26.40 -9.93
N PHE A 241 -4.09 -25.99 -11.13
CA PHE A 241 -4.60 -24.78 -11.78
C PHE A 241 -4.48 -24.90 -13.31
N ASP A 242 -5.35 -24.18 -14.03
CA ASP A 242 -5.19 -23.99 -15.48
C ASP A 242 -4.26 -22.82 -15.77
N ARG A 243 -4.35 -21.75 -14.96
CA ARG A 243 -3.48 -20.57 -15.02
C ARG A 243 -3.07 -20.14 -13.62
N CYS A 244 -1.87 -19.57 -13.48
CA CYS A 244 -1.38 -19.07 -12.21
C CYS A 244 -0.84 -17.64 -12.34
N LEU A 245 -1.17 -16.77 -11.40
CA LEU A 245 -0.50 -15.48 -11.20
C LEU A 245 0.40 -15.51 -9.97
N ILE A 246 1.66 -15.12 -10.17
CA ILE A 246 2.62 -14.85 -9.09
C ILE A 246 2.60 -13.35 -8.77
N ALA A 247 2.09 -12.99 -7.59
CA ALA A 247 1.98 -11.61 -7.13
C ALA A 247 2.51 -11.46 -5.69
N THR A 248 3.66 -12.07 -5.43
CA THR A 248 4.27 -12.20 -4.09
C THR A 248 4.95 -10.95 -3.56
N GLY A 249 5.06 -9.90 -4.39
CA GLY A 249 5.68 -8.64 -4.03
C GLY A 249 7.17 -8.76 -3.68
N ALA A 250 7.63 -7.87 -2.82
CA ALA A 250 9.02 -7.79 -2.37
C ALA A 250 9.13 -7.53 -0.86
N SER A 251 10.31 -7.78 -0.30
CA SER A 251 10.68 -7.52 1.10
C SER A 251 11.83 -6.52 1.19
N ALA A 252 12.03 -5.87 2.34
CA ALA A 252 13.15 -4.94 2.53
C ALA A 252 14.50 -5.64 2.30
N ALA A 253 15.37 -5.02 1.51
CA ALA A 253 16.71 -5.52 1.26
C ALA A 253 17.63 -5.15 2.44
N ILE A 254 18.29 -6.14 3.03
CA ILE A 254 19.23 -5.94 4.14
C ILE A 254 20.66 -6.02 3.59
N PRO A 255 21.47 -4.95 3.69
CA PRO A 255 22.84 -5.00 3.22
C PRO A 255 23.67 -5.95 4.09
N PRO A 256 24.67 -6.66 3.53
CA PRO A 256 25.56 -7.54 4.29
C PRO A 256 26.59 -6.71 5.09
N LEU A 257 26.10 -5.87 5.98
CA LEU A 257 26.89 -4.96 6.81
C LEU A 257 27.35 -5.69 8.09
N PRO A 258 28.67 -5.83 8.35
CA PRO A 258 29.17 -6.51 9.54
C PRO A 258 28.54 -5.99 10.83
N GLY A 259 28.03 -6.92 11.65
CA GLY A 259 27.41 -6.62 12.94
C GLY A 259 25.98 -6.05 12.88
N LEU A 260 25.38 -5.89 11.69
CA LEU A 260 23.98 -5.49 11.56
C LEU A 260 23.01 -6.65 11.85
N ALA A 261 23.31 -7.84 11.32
CA ALA A 261 22.46 -9.02 11.49
C ALA A 261 22.31 -9.39 12.98
N GLY A 262 21.09 -9.68 13.42
CA GLY A 262 20.78 -10.00 14.82
C GLY A 262 20.63 -8.79 15.75
N THR A 263 20.80 -7.56 15.26
CA THR A 263 20.51 -6.33 16.02
C THR A 263 19.06 -5.89 15.83
N PRO A 264 18.48 -5.06 16.73
CA PRO A 264 17.10 -4.59 16.62
C PRO A 264 16.95 -3.42 15.63
N TYR A 265 17.61 -3.48 14.47
CA TYR A 265 17.44 -2.46 13.43
C TYR A 265 16.00 -2.48 12.90
N TRP A 266 15.56 -1.36 12.32
CA TRP A 266 14.26 -1.27 11.68
C TRP A 266 14.40 -1.39 10.18
N THR A 267 13.44 -2.07 9.56
CA THR A 267 13.03 -1.77 8.19
C THR A 267 11.93 -0.72 8.22
N SER A 268 11.32 -0.40 7.07
CA SER A 268 10.12 0.45 7.05
C SER A 268 8.98 -0.11 7.90
N THR A 269 8.86 -1.43 8.02
CA THR A 269 7.78 -2.07 8.77
C THR A 269 7.84 -1.73 10.25
N GLU A 270 8.97 -1.99 10.91
CA GLU A 270 9.14 -1.72 12.34
C GLU A 270 9.09 -0.21 12.64
N ALA A 271 9.62 0.62 11.74
CA ALA A 271 9.58 2.06 11.88
C ALA A 271 8.13 2.60 11.89
N LEU A 272 7.28 2.11 11.00
CA LEU A 272 5.89 2.57 10.88
C LEU A 272 5.00 2.16 12.07
N VAL A 273 5.35 1.08 12.77
CA VAL A 273 4.58 0.58 13.93
C VAL A 273 5.26 0.89 15.27
N SER A 274 6.35 1.66 15.27
CA SER A 274 7.00 2.08 16.52
C SER A 274 6.05 2.93 17.38
N GLU A 275 5.91 2.54 18.65
CA GLU A 275 5.11 3.24 19.67
C GLU A 275 5.79 4.52 20.18
N ALA A 276 7.08 4.70 19.92
CA ALA A 276 7.87 5.85 20.37
C ALA A 276 8.64 6.51 19.22
N ILE A 277 8.92 7.81 19.38
CA ILE A 277 9.85 8.56 18.54
C ILE A 277 11.24 8.45 19.18
N PRO A 278 12.23 7.82 18.53
CA PRO A 278 13.59 7.76 19.08
C PRO A 278 14.20 9.17 19.12
N LYS A 279 15.01 9.46 20.13
CA LYS A 279 15.68 10.77 20.24
C LYS A 279 16.64 10.97 19.06
N ARG A 280 17.47 9.98 18.75
CA ARG A 280 18.39 10.00 17.60
C ARG A 280 18.13 8.82 16.68
N LEU A 281 17.98 9.09 15.39
CA LEU A 281 17.73 8.11 14.35
C LEU A 281 18.78 8.21 13.25
N ALA A 282 19.50 7.11 12.98
CA ALA A 282 20.26 6.98 11.74
C ALA A 282 19.42 6.28 10.66
N VAL A 283 19.57 6.72 9.42
CA VAL A 283 18.93 6.11 8.25
C VAL A 283 20.01 5.72 7.25
N ILE A 284 20.12 4.43 6.93
CA ILE A 284 20.95 3.93 5.82
C ILE A 284 20.05 3.77 4.59
N GLY A 285 20.26 4.63 3.60
CA GLY A 285 19.42 4.71 2.40
C GLY A 285 19.19 6.15 1.96
N ALA A 286 18.97 6.36 0.66
CA ALA A 286 18.93 7.70 0.06
C ALA A 286 17.88 7.83 -1.06
N SER A 287 16.81 7.02 -0.98
CA SER A 287 15.70 6.99 -1.93
C SER A 287 14.37 7.05 -1.18
N VAL A 288 13.25 6.89 -1.89
CA VAL A 288 11.86 7.13 -1.48
C VAL A 288 11.57 6.75 -0.03
N VAL A 289 11.68 5.46 0.34
CA VAL A 289 11.35 4.97 1.69
C VAL A 289 12.24 5.60 2.77
N ALA A 290 13.54 5.73 2.49
CA ALA A 290 14.49 6.28 3.44
C ALA A 290 14.16 7.75 3.75
N LEU A 291 13.89 8.53 2.71
CA LEU A 291 13.73 9.99 2.82
C LEU A 291 12.36 10.38 3.36
N GLU A 292 11.29 9.72 2.92
CA GLU A 292 9.95 9.93 3.49
C GLU A 292 9.94 9.67 5.01
N LEU A 293 10.52 8.56 5.46
CA LEU A 293 10.56 8.22 6.87
C LEU A 293 11.54 9.10 7.65
N ALA A 294 12.72 9.41 7.08
CA ALA A 294 13.67 10.33 7.70
C ALA A 294 13.01 11.68 8.05
N GLN A 295 12.30 12.28 7.10
CA GLN A 295 11.63 13.55 7.32
C GLN A 295 10.47 13.43 8.30
N ALA A 296 9.67 12.36 8.20
CA ALA A 296 8.56 12.14 9.11
C ALA A 296 9.03 12.02 10.57
N PHE A 297 10.09 11.25 10.84
CA PHE A 297 10.66 11.13 12.18
C PHE A 297 11.30 12.43 12.67
N ALA A 298 12.02 13.15 11.81
CA ALA A 298 12.61 14.45 12.16
C ALA A 298 11.54 15.45 12.62
N ARG A 299 10.47 15.58 11.83
CA ARG A 299 9.36 16.49 12.12
C ARG A 299 8.55 16.06 13.35
N LEU A 300 8.52 14.76 13.68
CA LEU A 300 7.91 14.24 14.91
C LEU A 300 8.84 14.31 16.14
N GLY A 301 10.10 14.70 15.99
CA GLY A 301 10.99 15.05 17.10
C GLY A 301 12.31 14.29 17.19
N SER A 302 12.64 13.43 16.23
CA SER A 302 13.96 12.79 16.17
C SER A 302 15.04 13.73 15.65
N GLU A 303 16.26 13.63 16.18
CA GLU A 303 17.48 14.07 15.53
C GLU A 303 17.87 13.03 14.48
N VAL A 304 17.71 13.37 13.19
CA VAL A 304 17.89 12.41 12.09
C VAL A 304 19.20 12.64 11.35
N THR A 305 19.94 11.55 11.14
CA THR A 305 21.12 11.50 10.26
C THR A 305 20.93 10.50 9.14
N VAL A 306 20.96 10.96 7.89
CA VAL A 306 20.84 10.13 6.68
C VAL A 306 22.23 9.83 6.12
N LEU A 307 22.55 8.55 5.93
CA LEU A 307 23.77 8.06 5.29
C LEU A 307 23.45 7.70 3.84
N ALA A 308 23.90 8.55 2.91
CA ALA A 308 23.76 8.35 1.48
C ALA A 308 25.09 7.89 0.88
N ARG A 309 25.10 6.70 0.27
CA ARG A 309 26.30 6.16 -0.41
C ARG A 309 26.83 7.07 -1.53
N ARG A 310 25.94 7.79 -2.21
CA ARG A 310 26.25 8.80 -3.23
C ARG A 310 25.58 10.12 -2.81
N THR A 311 24.61 10.57 -3.57
CA THR A 311 23.70 11.68 -3.26
C THR A 311 22.29 11.13 -2.97
N LEU A 312 21.39 11.99 -2.50
CA LEU A 312 19.95 11.67 -2.50
C LEU A 312 19.47 11.52 -3.95
N PHE A 313 18.55 10.59 -4.21
CA PHE A 313 17.99 10.35 -5.55
C PHE A 313 19.05 10.18 -6.65
N ALA A 314 20.14 9.46 -6.35
CA ALA A 314 21.29 9.35 -7.24
C ALA A 314 21.04 8.58 -8.56
N SER A 315 19.83 8.08 -8.78
CA SER A 315 19.40 7.46 -10.06
C SER A 315 18.47 8.38 -10.86
N ASP A 316 18.03 9.49 -10.29
CA ASP A 316 17.12 10.47 -10.90
C ASP A 316 17.91 11.69 -11.41
N ASP A 317 17.20 12.70 -11.92
CA ASP A 317 17.79 14.00 -12.28
C ASP A 317 18.51 14.62 -11.05
N PRO A 318 19.80 15.01 -11.17
CA PRO A 318 20.57 15.53 -10.03
C PRO A 318 19.92 16.71 -9.30
N ALA A 319 19.16 17.55 -10.02
CA ALA A 319 18.48 18.71 -9.43
C ALA A 319 17.49 18.28 -8.33
N ILE A 320 16.88 17.09 -8.45
CA ILE A 320 15.98 16.54 -7.43
C ILE A 320 16.74 16.30 -6.12
N GLY A 321 17.88 15.61 -6.21
CA GLY A 321 18.71 15.28 -5.06
C GLY A 321 19.24 16.53 -4.36
N GLU A 322 19.63 17.54 -5.13
CA GLU A 322 20.11 18.83 -4.62
C GLU A 322 19.01 19.59 -3.86
N ALA A 323 17.83 19.74 -4.46
CA ALA A 323 16.72 20.46 -3.86
C ALA A 323 16.23 19.80 -2.56
N VAL A 324 16.08 18.47 -2.54
CA VAL A 324 15.67 17.75 -1.32
C VAL A 324 16.75 17.78 -0.24
N THR A 325 18.03 17.69 -0.62
CA THR A 325 19.14 17.82 0.34
C THR A 325 19.14 19.19 1.02
N ALA A 326 18.92 20.26 0.25
CA ALA A 326 18.82 21.62 0.78
C ALA A 326 17.61 21.75 1.73
N ALA A 327 16.44 21.23 1.34
CA ALA A 327 15.24 21.25 2.18
C ALA A 327 15.43 20.49 3.49
N PHE A 328 16.02 19.30 3.46
CA PHE A 328 16.30 18.50 4.66
C PHE A 328 17.23 19.22 5.63
N ARG A 329 18.31 19.81 5.11
CA ARG A 329 19.25 20.58 5.95
C ARG A 329 18.61 21.83 6.54
N ALA A 330 17.72 22.49 5.81
CA ALA A 330 17.03 23.69 6.28
C ALA A 330 16.14 23.40 7.51
N GLU A 331 15.58 22.20 7.64
CA GLU A 331 14.81 21.77 8.81
C GLU A 331 15.59 20.88 9.80
N GLY A 332 16.93 20.91 9.74
CA GLY A 332 17.81 20.31 10.74
C GLY A 332 18.14 18.83 10.55
N ILE A 333 17.78 18.21 9.42
CA ILE A 333 18.18 16.83 9.11
C ILE A 333 19.64 16.82 8.63
N THR A 334 20.47 15.99 9.27
CA THR A 334 21.85 15.81 8.83
C THR A 334 21.90 14.84 7.65
N VAL A 335 22.43 15.30 6.51
CA VAL A 335 22.59 14.48 5.30
C VAL A 335 24.08 14.29 5.00
N LEU A 336 24.57 13.07 5.24
CA LEU A 336 25.94 12.64 4.96
C LEU A 336 25.98 11.96 3.59
N THR A 337 26.37 12.73 2.56
CA THR A 337 26.60 12.20 1.21
C THR A 337 27.94 11.46 1.14
N GLN A 338 28.08 10.59 0.14
CA GLN A 338 29.28 9.75 -0.07
C GLN A 338 29.71 8.99 1.20
N THR A 339 28.74 8.60 2.03
CA THR A 339 28.99 8.03 3.36
C THR A 339 28.34 6.66 3.46
N GLN A 340 29.11 5.69 3.93
CA GLN A 340 28.65 4.32 4.20
C GLN A 340 29.15 3.90 5.58
N ALA A 341 28.31 3.17 6.30
CA ALA A 341 28.79 2.44 7.47
C ALA A 341 29.60 1.23 7.01
N SER A 342 30.75 1.01 7.63
CA SER A 342 31.59 -0.18 7.42
C SER A 342 31.27 -1.30 8.42
N ALA A 343 30.74 -0.95 9.59
CA ALA A 343 30.30 -1.88 10.63
C ALA A 343 29.21 -1.25 11.51
N VAL A 344 28.42 -2.11 12.15
CA VAL A 344 27.42 -1.76 13.16
C VAL A 344 27.72 -2.53 14.44
N THR A 345 27.65 -1.86 15.58
CA THR A 345 27.63 -2.50 16.90
C THR A 345 26.35 -2.08 17.62
N TYR A 346 25.75 -3.01 18.36
CA TYR A 346 24.63 -2.72 19.25
C TYR A 346 24.99 -3.10 20.69
N CYS A 347 25.15 -2.10 21.55
CA CYS A 347 25.47 -2.27 22.97
C CYS A 347 24.75 -1.18 23.78
N ASP A 348 24.43 -1.47 25.06
CA ASP A 348 23.76 -0.53 25.96
C ASP A 348 22.50 0.13 25.38
N ARG A 349 21.76 -0.65 24.58
CA ARG A 349 20.54 -0.24 23.88
C ARG A 349 20.73 0.90 22.86
N GLN A 350 21.94 1.05 22.32
CA GLN A 350 22.29 2.04 21.30
C GLN A 350 22.99 1.39 20.10
N PHE A 351 22.82 1.98 18.93
CA PHE A 351 23.57 1.66 17.73
C PHE A 351 24.82 2.54 17.65
N ILE A 352 25.94 1.92 17.29
CA ILE A 352 27.20 2.59 16.95
C ILE A 352 27.55 2.19 15.52
N LEU A 353 27.47 3.15 14.60
CA LEU A 353 27.84 2.96 13.20
C LEU A 353 29.26 3.47 13.01
N THR A 354 30.15 2.60 12.53
CA THR A 354 31.50 3.01 12.12
C THR A 354 31.42 3.55 10.69
N THR A 355 31.81 4.81 10.48
CA THR A 355 31.88 5.44 9.15
C THR A 355 33.29 5.98 8.90
N ALA A 356 33.58 6.35 7.64
CA ALA A 356 34.86 7.00 7.32
C ALA A 356 35.04 8.36 8.00
N GLN A 357 33.94 8.99 8.43
CA GLN A 357 33.88 10.29 9.09
C GLN A 357 33.86 10.18 10.63
N GLY A 358 33.95 8.96 11.18
CA GLY A 358 33.92 8.69 12.61
C GLY A 358 32.73 7.81 13.04
N GLU A 359 32.57 7.66 14.35
CA GLU A 359 31.46 6.91 14.93
C GLU A 359 30.19 7.76 15.02
N LEU A 360 29.06 7.18 14.61
CA LEU A 360 27.74 7.75 14.81
C LEU A 360 26.96 6.91 15.84
N LYS A 361 26.61 7.52 16.98
CA LYS A 361 25.86 6.87 18.06
C LYS A 361 24.40 7.32 18.05
N VAL A 362 23.47 6.38 17.89
CA VAL A 362 22.03 6.67 17.80
C VAL A 362 21.20 5.69 18.62
N ASP A 363 19.98 6.10 18.96
CA ASP A 363 19.05 5.26 19.71
C ASP A 363 18.37 4.24 18.79
N GLN A 364 18.19 4.59 17.51
CA GLN A 364 17.69 3.64 16.53
C GLN A 364 18.28 3.78 15.12
N LEU A 365 18.28 2.67 14.38
CA LEU A 365 18.76 2.54 13.01
C LEU A 365 17.66 2.06 12.06
N LEU A 366 17.31 2.85 11.05
CA LEU A 366 16.46 2.46 9.91
C LEU A 366 17.34 2.05 8.72
N VAL A 367 17.09 0.85 8.20
CA VAL A 367 17.71 0.31 6.98
C VAL A 367 16.68 0.33 5.86
N ALA A 368 16.91 1.19 4.87
CA ALA A 368 16.01 1.43 3.74
C ALA A 368 16.80 1.50 2.41
N THR A 369 17.55 0.43 2.12
CA THR A 369 18.50 0.33 1.00
C THR A 369 17.93 -0.27 -0.28
N GLY A 370 16.62 -0.58 -0.31
CA GLY A 370 15.95 -1.19 -1.45
C GLY A 370 15.03 -2.33 -1.04
N ARG A 371 14.50 -3.05 -2.02
CA ARG A 371 13.60 -4.19 -1.84
C ARG A 371 14.01 -5.34 -2.75
N THR A 372 13.85 -6.57 -2.26
CA THR A 372 14.17 -7.81 -2.99
C THR A 372 12.89 -8.59 -3.27
N PRO A 373 12.67 -9.08 -4.51
CA PRO A 373 11.47 -9.83 -4.87
C PRO A 373 11.31 -11.11 -4.05
N ASN A 374 10.06 -11.45 -3.69
CA ASN A 374 9.73 -12.62 -2.88
C ASN A 374 9.58 -13.88 -3.77
N THR A 375 10.68 -14.35 -4.35
CA THR A 375 10.68 -15.46 -5.33
C THR A 375 11.43 -16.71 -4.86
N ALA A 376 12.37 -16.57 -3.93
CA ALA A 376 13.24 -17.67 -3.48
C ALA A 376 12.49 -18.91 -2.95
N SER A 377 11.34 -18.72 -2.28
CA SER A 377 10.56 -19.82 -1.71
C SER A 377 9.57 -20.47 -2.71
N LEU A 378 9.51 -19.99 -3.95
CA LEU A 378 8.47 -20.41 -4.91
C LEU A 378 8.84 -21.62 -5.75
N ASN A 379 10.10 -22.05 -5.79
CA ASN A 379 10.56 -23.19 -6.60
C ASN A 379 10.25 -23.00 -8.11
N LEU A 380 10.55 -21.80 -8.64
CA LEU A 380 10.17 -21.34 -9.98
C LEU A 380 10.74 -22.20 -11.11
N GLU A 381 11.91 -22.80 -10.90
CA GLU A 381 12.59 -23.67 -11.85
C GLU A 381 11.74 -24.89 -12.20
N ARG A 382 10.99 -25.45 -11.23
CA ARG A 382 10.08 -26.58 -11.47
C ARG A 382 8.89 -26.22 -12.35
N ALA A 383 8.55 -24.94 -12.41
CA ALA A 383 7.47 -24.42 -13.23
C ALA A 383 7.95 -23.86 -14.58
N GLY A 384 9.26 -23.88 -14.84
CA GLY A 384 9.84 -23.32 -16.08
C GLY A 384 9.76 -21.80 -16.16
N VAL A 385 9.73 -21.10 -15.01
CA VAL A 385 9.67 -19.63 -14.93
C VAL A 385 11.08 -19.04 -14.80
N THR A 386 11.47 -18.23 -15.78
CA THR A 386 12.77 -17.53 -15.80
C THR A 386 12.74 -16.27 -14.94
N PHE A 387 13.86 -16.00 -14.26
CA PHE A 387 14.10 -14.78 -13.49
C PHE A 387 15.51 -14.25 -13.76
N ASP A 388 15.73 -12.97 -13.48
CA ASP A 388 17.04 -12.32 -13.69
C ASP A 388 18.02 -12.54 -12.53
N SER A 389 19.21 -11.93 -12.63
CA SER A 389 20.25 -12.01 -11.59
C SER A 389 19.87 -11.34 -10.26
N GLN A 390 18.78 -10.55 -10.23
CA GLN A 390 18.20 -9.98 -9.03
C GLN A 390 17.00 -10.79 -8.52
N HIS A 391 16.77 -11.98 -9.09
CA HIS A 391 15.66 -12.88 -8.82
C HIS A 391 14.27 -12.29 -9.12
N ARG A 392 14.20 -11.30 -10.02
CA ARG A 392 12.93 -10.74 -10.52
C ARG A 392 12.40 -11.63 -11.64
N ILE A 393 11.10 -11.94 -11.60
CA ILE A 393 10.46 -12.74 -12.65
C ILE A 393 10.39 -11.91 -13.93
N LEU A 394 10.91 -12.46 -15.04
CA LEU A 394 10.86 -11.82 -16.34
C LEU A 394 9.48 -11.99 -16.97
N ILE A 395 8.90 -10.89 -17.46
CA ILE A 395 7.58 -10.87 -18.08
C ILE A 395 7.54 -10.04 -19.36
N ASP A 396 6.56 -10.33 -20.22
CA ASP A 396 6.17 -9.43 -21.32
C ASP A 396 5.21 -8.32 -20.85
N GLN A 397 4.83 -7.41 -21.76
CA GLN A 397 3.85 -6.34 -21.47
C GLN A 397 2.43 -6.84 -21.12
N GLY A 398 2.13 -8.11 -21.40
CA GLY A 398 0.90 -8.80 -21.04
C GLY A 398 1.02 -9.60 -19.74
N MET A 399 2.10 -9.40 -18.97
CA MET A 399 2.41 -10.08 -17.70
C MET A 399 2.68 -11.59 -17.84
N ARG A 400 2.95 -12.08 -19.06
CA ARG A 400 3.26 -13.50 -19.33
C ARG A 400 4.70 -13.80 -18.96
N THR A 401 4.93 -14.92 -18.27
CA THR A 401 6.29 -15.43 -18.00
C THR A 401 6.80 -16.30 -19.15
N SER A 402 7.96 -16.93 -18.99
CA SER A 402 8.47 -17.97 -19.91
C SER A 402 7.60 -19.24 -19.94
N ALA A 403 6.76 -19.46 -18.92
CA ALA A 403 5.81 -20.57 -18.88
C ALA A 403 4.42 -20.07 -19.34
N SER A 404 3.86 -20.73 -20.35
CA SER A 404 2.63 -20.28 -21.05
C SER A 404 1.39 -20.15 -20.17
N ASN A 405 1.33 -20.90 -19.07
CA ASN A 405 0.19 -20.89 -18.15
C ASN A 405 0.43 -20.00 -16.91
N ILE A 406 1.59 -19.35 -16.81
CA ILE A 406 2.01 -18.62 -15.61
C ILE A 406 2.29 -17.16 -15.94
N TYR A 407 1.71 -16.29 -15.13
CA TYR A 407 1.83 -14.84 -15.19
C TYR A 407 2.51 -14.34 -13.91
N ALA A 408 3.09 -13.14 -13.97
CA ALA A 408 3.58 -12.45 -12.79
C ALA A 408 3.29 -10.95 -12.86
N ALA A 409 3.06 -10.31 -11.71
CA ALA A 409 2.73 -8.88 -11.65
C ALA A 409 3.13 -8.23 -10.32
N GLY A 410 3.52 -6.96 -10.38
CA GLY A 410 3.93 -6.17 -9.22
C GLY A 410 5.38 -6.44 -8.79
N ASP A 411 5.74 -6.08 -7.55
CA ASP A 411 7.14 -5.99 -7.10
C ASP A 411 7.97 -7.30 -7.17
N CYS A 412 7.38 -8.45 -7.49
CA CYS A 412 8.12 -9.68 -7.77
C CYS A 412 8.74 -9.73 -9.19
N THR A 413 8.39 -8.77 -10.05
CA THR A 413 8.88 -8.62 -11.43
C THR A 413 9.87 -7.44 -11.52
N ASP A 414 10.25 -7.09 -12.75
CA ASP A 414 11.05 -5.89 -13.07
C ASP A 414 10.22 -4.61 -13.23
N GLN A 415 8.90 -4.67 -13.01
CA GLN A 415 8.02 -3.52 -13.08
C GLN A 415 8.34 -2.47 -11.99
N PRO A 416 8.04 -1.18 -12.26
CA PRO A 416 8.11 -0.15 -11.22
C PRO A 416 7.26 -0.50 -9.98
N GLN A 417 7.85 -0.36 -8.80
CA GLN A 417 7.27 -0.80 -7.52
C GLN A 417 6.26 0.22 -6.95
N TYR A 418 5.16 0.41 -7.69
CA TYR A 418 4.05 1.26 -7.28
C TYR A 418 2.74 0.47 -7.24
N VAL A 419 1.90 0.74 -6.25
CA VAL A 419 0.64 -0.02 -6.08
C VAL A 419 -0.31 0.11 -7.28
N TYR A 420 -0.34 1.28 -7.93
CA TYR A 420 -1.16 1.48 -9.14
C TYR A 420 -0.61 0.74 -10.35
N VAL A 421 0.72 0.56 -10.46
CA VAL A 421 1.35 -0.31 -11.48
C VAL A 421 1.01 -1.77 -11.20
N ALA A 422 1.20 -2.22 -9.95
CA ALA A 422 0.90 -3.58 -9.53
C ALA A 422 -0.57 -3.93 -9.79
N ALA A 423 -1.52 -3.06 -9.41
CA ALA A 423 -2.95 -3.27 -9.66
C ALA A 423 -3.27 -3.26 -11.16
N ALA A 424 -2.73 -2.32 -11.95
CA ALA A 424 -2.95 -2.25 -13.39
C ALA A 424 -2.40 -3.47 -14.14
N ALA A 425 -1.25 -3.99 -13.70
CA ALA A 425 -0.64 -5.23 -14.18
C ALA A 425 -1.50 -6.44 -13.78
N GLY A 426 -1.94 -6.52 -12.52
CA GLY A 426 -2.82 -7.58 -12.02
C GLY A 426 -4.13 -7.68 -12.81
N THR A 427 -4.82 -6.56 -13.03
CA THR A 427 -6.06 -6.53 -13.84
C THR A 427 -5.83 -7.08 -15.25
N ARG A 428 -4.75 -6.66 -15.91
CA ARG A 428 -4.40 -7.11 -17.27
C ARG A 428 -4.00 -8.59 -17.31
N ALA A 429 -3.26 -9.06 -16.30
CA ALA A 429 -2.96 -10.48 -16.14
C ALA A 429 -4.26 -11.29 -15.98
N GLY A 430 -5.21 -10.80 -15.16
CA GLY A 430 -6.54 -11.40 -15.02
C GLY A 430 -7.29 -11.52 -16.35
N ILE A 431 -7.28 -10.47 -17.18
CA ILE A 431 -7.86 -10.49 -18.53
C ILE A 431 -7.16 -11.54 -19.43
N ASN A 432 -5.84 -11.56 -19.43
CA ASN A 432 -5.05 -12.42 -20.32
C ASN A 432 -5.13 -13.90 -19.91
N MET A 433 -5.19 -14.20 -18.60
CA MET A 433 -5.40 -15.56 -18.11
C MET A 433 -6.74 -16.14 -18.55
N THR A 434 -7.76 -15.30 -18.74
CA THR A 434 -9.10 -15.69 -19.19
C THR A 434 -9.32 -15.49 -20.70
N GLY A 435 -8.24 -15.48 -21.50
CA GLY A 435 -8.32 -15.49 -22.96
C GLY A 435 -8.32 -14.12 -23.66
N GLY A 436 -8.16 -13.01 -22.93
CA GLY A 436 -7.95 -11.70 -23.53
C GLY A 436 -6.51 -11.47 -24.01
N ASP A 437 -6.29 -10.33 -24.69
CA ASP A 437 -4.95 -9.87 -25.07
C ASP A 437 -4.81 -8.37 -24.87
N VAL A 438 -4.40 -7.98 -23.66
CA VAL A 438 -4.17 -6.60 -23.25
C VAL A 438 -2.75 -6.39 -22.74
N LYS A 439 -2.22 -5.18 -22.95
CA LYS A 439 -0.86 -4.78 -22.58
C LYS A 439 -0.88 -3.64 -21.56
N LEU A 440 0.12 -3.63 -20.68
CA LEU A 440 0.39 -2.52 -19.79
C LEU A 440 1.25 -1.47 -20.50
N ASP A 441 0.78 -0.23 -20.44
CA ASP A 441 1.45 0.94 -20.98
C ASP A 441 1.85 1.83 -19.81
N LEU A 442 3.14 2.16 -19.73
CA LEU A 442 3.76 2.94 -18.65
C LEU A 442 4.41 4.23 -19.17
N ASP A 443 4.21 4.60 -20.44
CA ASP A 443 4.88 5.76 -21.07
C ASP A 443 4.56 7.08 -20.35
N ALA A 444 3.37 7.18 -19.76
CA ALA A 444 2.91 8.33 -18.99
C ALA A 444 2.70 7.98 -17.50
N MET A 445 3.45 7.01 -16.96
CA MET A 445 3.39 6.64 -15.56
C MET A 445 3.95 7.76 -14.67
N PRO A 446 3.15 8.40 -13.81
CA PRO A 446 3.67 9.33 -12.83
C PRO A 446 4.35 8.57 -11.67
N ALA A 447 5.22 9.25 -10.95
CA ALA A 447 5.80 8.82 -9.69
C ALA A 447 5.83 9.98 -8.70
N VAL A 448 5.58 9.71 -7.42
CA VAL A 448 5.56 10.74 -6.36
C VAL A 448 6.32 10.25 -5.13
N VAL A 449 7.14 11.13 -4.56
CA VAL A 449 7.76 10.98 -3.26
C VAL A 449 7.18 12.03 -2.32
N PHE A 450 6.70 11.56 -1.17
CA PHE A 450 5.94 12.38 -0.23
C PHE A 450 6.85 13.00 0.84
N THR A 451 7.99 13.54 0.42
CA THR A 451 8.74 14.52 1.20
C THR A 451 8.03 15.88 1.12
N ASP A 452 8.56 16.86 1.84
CA ASP A 452 8.13 18.25 1.78
C ASP A 452 9.37 19.16 1.58
N PRO A 453 9.54 19.76 0.38
CA PRO A 453 8.66 19.67 -0.79
C PRO A 453 8.58 18.24 -1.37
N GLN A 454 7.45 17.94 -2.03
CA GLN A 454 7.24 16.67 -2.71
C GLN A 454 8.14 16.59 -3.95
N VAL A 455 8.53 15.37 -4.33
CA VAL A 455 9.15 15.10 -5.64
C VAL A 455 8.11 14.42 -6.51
N ALA A 456 7.96 14.83 -7.76
CA ALA A 456 7.14 14.11 -8.71
C ALA A 456 7.78 14.07 -10.11
N THR A 457 7.63 12.94 -10.79
CA THR A 457 8.18 12.74 -12.15
C THR A 457 7.17 12.03 -13.04
N VAL A 458 7.24 12.29 -14.34
CA VAL A 458 6.52 11.53 -15.38
C VAL A 458 7.29 11.61 -16.69
N GLY A 459 7.27 10.53 -17.47
CA GLY A 459 8.00 10.44 -18.73
C GLY A 459 9.51 10.44 -18.52
N TYR A 460 10.25 11.04 -19.45
CA TYR A 460 11.72 10.99 -19.47
C TYR A 460 12.37 12.20 -18.79
N SER A 461 13.43 11.94 -18.03
CA SER A 461 14.51 12.93 -17.83
C SER A 461 15.31 13.15 -19.12
N GLU A 462 16.09 14.23 -19.19
CA GLU A 462 17.00 14.47 -20.32
C GLU A 462 17.97 13.30 -20.53
N ALA A 463 18.56 12.80 -19.45
CA ALA A 463 19.53 11.72 -19.50
C ALA A 463 18.91 10.40 -19.99
N GLU A 464 17.65 10.12 -19.64
CA GLU A 464 16.94 8.94 -20.14
C GLU A 464 16.57 9.08 -21.62
N ALA A 465 16.05 10.24 -22.02
CA ALA A 465 15.70 10.52 -23.41
C ALA A 465 16.93 10.43 -24.35
N GLN A 466 18.07 11.00 -23.93
CA GLN A 466 19.32 10.94 -24.69
C GLN A 466 19.85 9.50 -24.80
N ARG A 467 19.72 8.68 -23.75
CA ARG A 467 20.15 7.28 -23.75
C ARG A 467 19.41 6.43 -24.80
N ILE A 468 18.18 6.79 -25.12
CA ILE A 468 17.38 6.14 -26.17
C ILE A 468 17.45 6.87 -27.52
N GLY A 469 18.37 7.84 -27.67
CA GLY A 469 18.65 8.52 -28.94
C GLY A 469 17.74 9.70 -29.28
N LEU A 470 16.90 10.16 -28.34
CA LEU A 470 16.07 11.35 -28.56
C LEU A 470 16.90 12.62 -28.39
N GLN A 471 16.74 13.57 -29.31
CA GLN A 471 17.27 14.92 -29.17
C GLN A 471 16.31 15.75 -28.33
N THR A 472 16.80 16.33 -27.24
CA THR A 472 15.96 17.02 -26.26
C THR A 472 16.37 18.46 -26.06
N GLU A 473 15.38 19.29 -25.74
CA GLU A 473 15.55 20.60 -25.14
C GLU A 473 14.80 20.61 -23.81
N SER A 474 15.36 21.25 -22.78
CA SER A 474 14.71 21.37 -21.48
C SER A 474 14.69 22.80 -20.96
N ARG A 475 13.78 23.03 -20.01
CA ARG A 475 13.72 24.26 -19.22
C ARG A 475 13.49 23.90 -17.77
N THR A 476 14.15 24.63 -16.87
CA THR A 476 13.96 24.51 -15.43
C THR A 476 13.50 25.85 -14.90
N LEU A 477 12.32 25.87 -14.28
CA LEU A 477 11.73 27.02 -13.63
C LEU A 477 11.87 26.86 -12.12
N THR A 478 12.65 27.72 -11.48
CA THR A 478 12.73 27.79 -10.02
C THR A 478 11.42 28.36 -9.44
N LEU A 479 11.01 27.91 -8.25
CA LEU A 479 9.70 28.27 -7.70
C LEU A 479 9.57 29.74 -7.27
N ASP A 480 10.65 30.50 -7.18
CA ASP A 480 10.60 31.96 -7.05
C ASP A 480 10.00 32.67 -8.28
N ASN A 481 9.78 31.94 -9.37
CA ASN A 481 9.02 32.40 -10.53
C ASN A 481 7.56 31.91 -10.54
N VAL A 482 7.14 31.12 -9.55
CA VAL A 482 5.77 30.58 -9.48
C VAL A 482 4.94 31.43 -8.50
N PRO A 483 3.88 32.13 -8.96
CA PRO A 483 3.09 33.02 -8.12
C PRO A 483 2.55 32.38 -6.84
N ARG A 484 2.12 31.10 -6.89
CA ARG A 484 1.66 30.37 -5.71
C ARG A 484 2.75 30.21 -4.65
N ALA A 485 3.97 29.88 -5.07
CA ALA A 485 5.11 29.70 -4.17
C ALA A 485 5.56 31.03 -3.55
N LEU A 486 5.59 32.10 -4.35
CA LEU A 486 5.80 33.46 -3.86
C LEU A 486 4.76 33.87 -2.81
N ALA A 487 3.47 33.64 -3.09
CA ALA A 487 2.40 33.93 -2.14
C ALA A 487 2.44 33.06 -0.88
N ASN A 488 3.04 31.88 -0.95
CA ASN A 488 3.29 31.00 0.20
C ASN A 488 4.52 31.41 1.02
N PHE A 489 5.36 32.32 0.48
CA PHE A 489 6.68 32.62 1.04
C PHE A 489 7.56 31.36 1.18
N ASP A 490 7.34 30.37 0.32
CA ASP A 490 8.14 29.15 0.23
C ASP A 490 8.44 28.86 -1.23
N THR A 491 9.66 29.20 -1.64
CA THR A 491 10.17 29.07 -3.01
C THR A 491 11.15 27.91 -3.15
N ARG A 492 11.12 26.94 -2.23
CA ARG A 492 12.00 25.77 -2.28
C ARG A 492 11.61 24.86 -3.45
N GLY A 493 12.54 24.70 -4.38
CA GLY A 493 12.47 23.70 -5.45
C GLY A 493 12.27 24.28 -6.85
N PHE A 494 11.75 23.46 -7.76
CA PHE A 494 11.67 23.78 -9.18
C PHE A 494 10.64 22.91 -9.92
N ILE A 495 10.33 23.31 -11.15
CA ILE A 495 9.62 22.50 -12.15
C ILE A 495 10.50 22.47 -13.40
N LYS A 496 10.84 21.27 -13.86
CA LYS A 496 11.65 21.01 -15.06
C LYS A 496 10.80 20.30 -16.11
N LEU A 497 10.87 20.77 -17.34
CA LEU A 497 10.16 20.19 -18.48
C LEU A 497 11.15 19.82 -19.58
N VAL A 498 10.99 18.61 -20.13
CA VAL A 498 11.82 18.05 -21.19
C VAL A 498 10.95 17.87 -22.44
N ALA A 499 11.40 18.40 -23.56
CA ALA A 499 10.72 18.34 -24.84
C ALA A 499 11.63 17.82 -25.96
N GLU A 500 11.02 17.23 -26.98
CA GLU A 500 11.70 16.76 -28.19
C GLU A 500 12.06 17.94 -29.10
N VAL A 501 13.31 18.01 -29.57
CA VAL A 501 13.76 19.05 -30.51
C VAL A 501 13.01 18.91 -31.83
N GLY A 502 12.57 20.05 -32.38
CA GLY A 502 11.85 20.12 -33.65
C GLY A 502 10.34 19.94 -33.49
N SER A 503 9.88 18.83 -32.90
CA SER A 503 8.43 18.60 -32.70
C SER A 503 7.85 19.43 -31.54
N GLY A 504 8.68 19.77 -30.55
CA GLY A 504 8.25 20.44 -29.32
C GLY A 504 7.40 19.56 -28.40
N ARG A 505 7.25 18.26 -28.71
CA ARG A 505 6.44 17.32 -27.94
C ARG A 505 7.01 17.15 -26.54
N ILE A 506 6.15 17.22 -25.53
CA ILE A 506 6.56 17.01 -24.14
C ILE A 506 6.94 15.54 -23.96
N LEU A 507 8.17 15.30 -23.48
CA LEU A 507 8.73 13.99 -23.23
C LEU A 507 8.73 13.61 -21.75
N GLY A 508 8.84 14.60 -20.87
CA GLY A 508 8.82 14.37 -19.43
C GLY A 508 8.82 15.64 -18.59
N VAL A 509 8.47 15.47 -17.33
CA VAL A 509 8.46 16.54 -16.32
C VAL A 509 9.04 15.99 -15.02
N GLN A 510 9.86 16.81 -14.36
CA GLN A 510 10.39 16.54 -13.02
C GLN A 510 10.11 17.77 -12.15
N ALA A 511 9.51 17.59 -10.98
CA ALA A 511 9.15 18.69 -10.10
C ALA A 511 9.55 18.38 -8.66
N VAL A 512 10.10 19.40 -8.00
CA VAL A 512 10.29 19.43 -6.54
C VAL A 512 9.55 20.65 -6.03
N THR A 513 8.37 20.45 -5.44
CA THR A 513 7.50 21.54 -5.01
C THR A 513 6.43 21.04 -4.03
N PRO A 514 5.86 21.89 -3.14
CA PRO A 514 4.60 21.55 -2.48
C PRO A 514 3.54 21.15 -3.51
N GLU A 515 2.81 20.06 -3.24
CA GLU A 515 1.79 19.51 -4.15
C GLU A 515 2.32 19.03 -5.51
N ALA A 516 3.61 18.67 -5.61
CA ALA A 516 4.18 18.10 -6.85
C ALA A 516 3.39 16.88 -7.35
N GLY A 517 2.88 16.05 -6.43
CA GLY A 517 2.08 14.88 -6.77
C GLY A 517 0.73 15.20 -7.44
N GLU A 518 0.18 16.38 -7.20
CA GLU A 518 -1.05 16.83 -7.86
C GLU A 518 -0.74 17.42 -9.24
N ILE A 519 0.27 18.30 -9.34
CA ILE A 519 0.60 18.98 -10.60
C ILE A 519 1.10 17.98 -11.67
N ILE A 520 1.81 16.93 -11.26
CA ILE A 520 2.40 15.97 -12.20
C ILE A 520 1.35 15.22 -13.02
N GLN A 521 0.11 15.12 -12.51
CA GLN A 521 -0.97 14.45 -13.21
C GLN A 521 -1.41 15.23 -14.46
N THR A 522 -1.35 16.58 -14.43
CA THR A 522 -1.56 17.40 -15.63
C THR A 522 -0.48 17.13 -16.67
N ALA A 523 0.79 17.02 -16.25
CA ALA A 523 1.89 16.67 -17.15
C ALA A 523 1.72 15.25 -17.74
N ALA A 524 1.28 14.28 -16.95
CA ALA A 524 1.01 12.92 -17.41
C ALA A 524 -0.07 12.90 -18.51
N ILE A 525 -1.15 13.66 -18.33
CA ILE A 525 -2.22 13.80 -19.33
C ILE A 525 -1.69 14.49 -20.59
N ALA A 526 -0.88 15.55 -20.46
CA ALA A 526 -0.30 16.26 -21.60
C ALA A 526 0.64 15.35 -22.44
N ILE A 527 1.48 14.55 -21.78
CA ILE A 527 2.34 13.55 -22.44
C ILE A 527 1.50 12.48 -23.12
N ARG A 528 0.46 11.97 -22.44
CA ARG A 528 -0.46 10.97 -23.01
C ARG A 528 -1.17 11.48 -24.26
N ALA A 529 -1.57 12.75 -24.25
CA ALA A 529 -2.19 13.44 -25.37
C ALA A 529 -1.19 13.90 -26.45
N ARG A 530 0.11 13.67 -26.24
CA ARG A 530 1.22 14.09 -27.14
C ARG A 530 1.23 15.60 -27.40
N MET A 531 0.87 16.39 -26.40
CA MET A 531 0.91 17.85 -26.48
C MET A 531 2.33 18.37 -26.68
N THR A 532 2.46 19.49 -27.38
CA THR A 532 3.69 20.28 -27.44
C THR A 532 3.80 21.24 -26.26
N VAL A 533 4.99 21.80 -26.03
CA VAL A 533 5.18 22.87 -25.03
C VAL A 533 4.33 24.10 -25.34
N GLN A 534 4.12 24.43 -26.62
CA GLN A 534 3.23 25.51 -27.03
C GLN A 534 1.76 25.17 -26.74
N ASP A 535 1.32 23.94 -27.00
CA ASP A 535 -0.05 23.51 -26.68
C ASP A 535 -0.34 23.67 -25.18
N LEU A 536 0.61 23.30 -24.33
CA LEU A 536 0.50 23.43 -22.88
C LEU A 536 0.53 24.91 -22.45
N ALA A 537 1.47 25.70 -22.98
CA ALA A 537 1.59 27.13 -22.69
C ALA A 537 0.35 27.93 -23.08
N ASN A 538 -0.35 27.53 -24.15
CA ASN A 538 -1.55 28.20 -24.64
C ASN A 538 -2.83 27.85 -23.86
N GLN A 539 -2.79 26.88 -22.94
CA GLN A 539 -3.93 26.60 -22.08
C GLN A 539 -4.13 27.71 -21.02
N LEU A 540 -5.38 27.88 -20.58
CA LEU A 540 -5.70 28.69 -19.42
C LEU A 540 -5.44 27.87 -18.15
N PHE A 541 -4.55 28.38 -17.30
CA PHE A 541 -4.30 27.85 -15.96
C PHE A 541 -4.78 28.88 -14.92
N PRO A 542 -5.43 28.45 -13.82
CA PRO A 542 -5.79 29.37 -12.76
C PRO A 542 -4.56 30.00 -12.11
N TYR A 543 -4.55 31.33 -12.02
CA TYR A 543 -3.51 32.09 -11.33
C TYR A 543 -3.40 31.70 -9.86
N LEU A 544 -2.18 31.74 -9.30
CA LEU A 544 -1.89 31.35 -7.91
C LEU A 544 -2.24 29.88 -7.60
N THR A 545 -2.00 29.00 -8.57
CA THR A 545 -1.98 27.55 -8.34
C THR A 545 -0.58 27.02 -8.60
N MET A 546 -0.17 25.93 -7.93
CA MET A 546 1.17 25.39 -8.20
C MET A 546 1.29 24.84 -9.62
N VAL A 547 0.18 24.30 -10.15
CA VAL A 547 0.11 23.73 -11.51
C VAL A 547 0.29 24.80 -12.60
N GLU A 548 0.04 26.08 -12.32
CA GLU A 548 0.40 27.20 -13.20
C GLU A 548 1.88 27.19 -13.56
N GLY A 549 2.75 26.69 -12.66
CA GLY A 549 4.17 26.53 -12.94
C GLY A 549 4.48 25.67 -14.16
N LEU A 550 3.60 24.73 -14.55
CA LEU A 550 3.74 23.96 -15.79
C LEU A 550 3.55 24.82 -17.05
N LYS A 551 2.59 25.76 -17.01
CA LYS A 551 2.40 26.75 -18.09
C LYS A 551 3.61 27.68 -18.17
N LEU A 552 4.05 28.21 -17.04
CA LEU A 552 5.16 29.15 -16.97
C LEU A 552 6.46 28.53 -17.48
N VAL A 553 6.81 27.30 -17.06
CA VAL A 553 8.02 26.63 -17.57
C VAL A 553 7.92 26.35 -19.07
N ALA A 554 6.73 26.01 -19.57
CA ALA A 554 6.52 25.79 -21.01
C ALA A 554 6.71 27.09 -21.82
N GLN A 555 6.30 28.25 -21.30
CA GLN A 555 6.52 29.55 -21.95
C GLN A 555 8.01 29.92 -22.03
N THR A 556 8.84 29.44 -21.10
CA THR A 556 10.29 29.72 -21.14
C THR A 556 11.03 29.08 -22.32
N PHE A 557 10.37 28.20 -23.09
CA PHE A 557 10.92 27.69 -24.35
C PHE A 557 10.96 28.77 -25.45
N SER A 558 10.08 29.78 -25.39
CA SER A 558 9.98 30.84 -26.42
C SER A 558 10.19 32.26 -25.90
N LYS A 559 10.16 32.47 -24.58
CA LYS A 559 10.29 33.79 -23.93
C LYS A 559 11.24 33.71 -22.73
N ASP A 560 11.82 34.84 -22.36
CA ASP A 560 12.58 34.97 -21.11
C ASP A 560 11.60 34.99 -19.92
N VAL A 561 11.92 34.26 -18.84
CA VAL A 561 11.11 34.21 -17.61
C VAL A 561 10.89 35.59 -17.00
N THR A 562 11.88 36.49 -17.10
CA THR A 562 11.82 37.87 -16.57
C THR A 562 10.85 38.76 -17.34
N GLN A 563 10.41 38.33 -18.53
CA GLN A 563 9.45 39.02 -19.37
C GLN A 563 8.03 38.43 -19.24
N LEU A 564 7.85 37.38 -18.45
CA LEU A 564 6.53 36.82 -18.18
C LEU A 564 5.81 37.74 -17.17
N SER A 565 4.77 38.44 -17.62
CA SER A 565 3.85 39.11 -16.71
C SER A 565 3.08 38.08 -15.88
N CYS A 566 2.48 38.52 -14.76
CA CYS A 566 1.72 37.66 -13.85
C CYS A 566 0.60 36.84 -14.51
N CYS A 567 0.15 37.22 -15.71
CA CYS A 567 -0.87 36.53 -16.49
C CYS A 567 -0.45 36.35 -17.98
N ALA A 568 0.85 36.36 -18.29
CA ALA A 568 1.29 36.28 -19.68
C ALA A 568 0.79 35.00 -20.36
N GLY A 569 0.25 35.16 -21.58
CA GLY A 569 -0.08 34.09 -22.54
C GLY A 569 1.04 33.89 -23.54
#